data_AF-A0A7L1ZQN1-F1
#
_entry.id   AF-A0A7L1ZQN1-F1
#
_cell.length_a   1.000
_cell.length_b   1.000
_cell.length_c   1.000
_cell.angle_alpha   90.00
_cell.angle_beta   90.00
_cell.angle_gamma   90.00
#
_symmetry.space_group_name_H-M   'P 1'
#
loop_
_entity.id
_entity.type
_entity.pdbx_description
1 polymer ?
#
loop_
_entity_poly.entity_id
_entity_poly.type
_entity_poly.pdbx_seq_one_letter_code
_entity_poly.pdbx_strand_id
1 'polypeptide(L)'
;QGVLVPGLGTFAVVPEQINGTEEVYVVRRPVFQLDMDMSCLRELVFPTVMMPGDIEIMPLDYWWLSQANSLPPDVVRGCVEETILLYSFQLRDRQCPAFAFENIGILSCQDNVLCMQFHCSCIAGLESRDTWVTLLLT
;
A
#
# COMPACT_ATOMS: atom_id res chain seq x y z
N GLN A 1 8.07 9.67 -0.31
CA GLN A 1 7.51 9.60 1.05
C GLN A 1 6.65 8.36 1.16
N GLY A 2 6.74 7.65 2.29
CA GLY A 2 5.91 6.52 2.63
C GLY A 2 5.11 6.75 3.91
N VAL A 3 4.08 5.94 4.11
CA VAL A 3 3.21 5.92 5.29
C VAL A 3 3.20 4.51 5.85
N LEU A 4 3.66 4.36 7.09
CA LEU A 4 3.60 3.12 7.86
C LEU A 4 2.23 2.99 8.52
N VAL A 5 1.54 1.89 8.23
CA VAL A 5 0.34 1.44 8.94
C VAL A 5 0.77 0.39 9.97
N PRO A 6 0.76 0.71 11.28
CA PRO A 6 1.32 -0.17 12.32
C PRO A 6 0.70 -1.56 12.31
N GLY A 7 1.54 -2.60 12.31
CA GLY A 7 1.11 -4.00 12.33
C GLY A 7 0.60 -4.54 10.99
N LEU A 8 0.60 -3.73 9.93
CA LEU A 8 0.17 -4.14 8.59
C LEU A 8 1.30 -4.04 7.56
N GLY A 9 1.86 -2.85 7.37
CA GLY A 9 2.82 -2.60 6.30
C GLY A 9 3.00 -1.12 5.97
N THR A 10 3.82 -0.85 4.96
CA THR A 10 4.14 0.51 4.51
C THR A 10 3.67 0.74 3.08
N PHE A 11 2.92 1.81 2.87
CA PHE A 11 2.65 2.35 1.54
C PHE A 11 3.73 3.35 1.17
N ALA A 12 4.22 3.32 -0.06
CA ALA A 12 5.12 4.34 -0.56
C ALA A 12 4.94 4.57 -2.06
N VAL A 13 5.49 5.68 -2.53
CA VAL A 13 5.65 5.96 -3.95
C VAL A 13 7.14 5.97 -4.25
N VAL A 14 7.59 5.09 -5.13
CA VAL A 14 8.99 4.94 -5.52
C VAL A 14 9.18 5.41 -6.97
N PRO A 15 10.31 6.05 -7.29
CA PRO A 15 10.67 6.30 -8.68
C PRO A 15 11.03 4.97 -9.36
N GLU A 16 10.52 4.76 -10.57
CA GLU A 16 10.79 3.59 -11.40
C GLU A 16 11.22 4.04 -12.79
N GLN A 17 12.32 3.48 -13.28
CA GLN A 17 12.80 3.77 -14.64
C GLN A 17 12.12 2.84 -15.65
N ILE A 18 11.51 3.45 -16.66
CA ILE A 18 10.95 2.77 -17.82
C ILE A 18 11.82 3.11 -19.02
N ASN A 19 12.37 2.09 -19.67
CA ASN A 19 13.13 2.25 -20.91
C ASN A 19 12.14 2.42 -22.07
N GLY A 20 12.07 3.63 -22.62
CA GLY A 20 11.41 3.89 -23.89
C GLY A 20 12.34 3.60 -25.08
N THR A 21 11.81 3.76 -26.28
CA THR A 21 12.55 3.48 -27.52
C THR A 21 13.73 4.43 -27.74
N GLU A 22 13.60 5.71 -27.32
CA GLU A 22 14.64 6.74 -27.46
C GLU A 22 15.16 7.32 -26.14
N GLU A 23 14.37 7.27 -25.06
CA GLU A 23 14.70 7.89 -23.77
C GLU A 23 14.29 7.00 -22.58
N VAL A 24 14.90 7.26 -21.42
CA VAL A 24 14.52 6.63 -20.14
C VAL A 24 13.58 7.58 -19.39
N TYR A 25 12.39 7.09 -19.07
CA TYR A 25 11.39 7.82 -18.29
C TYR A 25 11.46 7.41 -16.82
N VAL A 26 11.29 8.36 -15.91
CA VAL A 26 11.13 8.08 -14.48
C VAL A 26 9.67 8.30 -14.12
N VAL A 27 8.98 7.23 -13.71
CA VAL A 27 7.59 7.28 -13.27
C VAL A 27 7.47 6.99 -11.78
N ARG A 28 6.36 7.41 -11.19
CA ARG A 28 6.02 7.20 -9.79
C ARG A 28 5.18 5.93 -9.66
N ARG A 29 5.80 4.87 -9.14
CA ARG A 29 5.12 3.59 -8.89
C ARG A 29 4.63 3.51 -7.43
N PRO A 30 3.36 3.20 -7.17
CA PRO A 30 2.90 2.90 -5.83
C PRO A 30 3.38 1.52 -5.41
N VAL A 31 3.80 1.39 -4.17
CA VAL A 31 4.28 0.14 -3.59
C VAL A 31 3.67 -0.07 -2.22
N PHE A 32 3.45 -1.34 -1.87
CA PHE A 32 3.06 -1.75 -0.54
C PHE A 32 4.03 -2.82 -0.07
N GLN A 33 4.77 -2.52 0.99
CA GLN A 33 5.64 -3.48 1.66
C GLN A 33 4.90 -4.02 2.88
N LEU A 34 4.55 -5.30 2.83
CA LEU A 34 3.94 -6.01 3.95
C LEU A 34 4.93 -6.09 5.12
N ASP A 35 4.47 -5.77 6.33
CA ASP A 35 5.25 -5.84 7.57
C ASP A 35 4.38 -6.40 8.71
N MET A 36 3.73 -7.52 8.42
CA MET A 36 2.94 -8.28 9.40
C MET A 36 3.81 -9.36 10.06
N ASP A 37 3.46 -9.73 11.29
CA ASP A 37 4.09 -10.86 11.98
C ASP A 37 3.94 -12.14 11.15
N MET A 38 5.06 -12.81 10.87
CA MET A 38 5.11 -14.04 10.06
C MET A 38 4.25 -15.17 10.65
N SER A 39 4.03 -15.18 11.97
CA SER A 39 3.13 -16.13 12.63
C SER A 39 1.66 -15.97 12.20
N CYS A 40 1.26 -14.78 11.75
CA CYS A 40 -0.06 -14.53 11.18
C CYS A 40 -0.14 -14.91 9.69
N LEU A 41 0.98 -14.92 8.97
CA LEU A 41 1.01 -15.17 7.53
C LEU A 41 1.11 -16.66 7.16
N ARG A 42 1.62 -17.51 8.07
CA ARG A 42 1.77 -18.97 7.86
C ARG A 42 2.42 -19.34 6.52
N GLU A 43 1.64 -19.92 5.59
CA GLU A 43 2.08 -20.42 4.28
C GLU A 43 1.80 -19.42 3.15
N LEU A 44 1.25 -18.23 3.46
CA LEU A 44 1.01 -17.20 2.46
C LEU A 44 2.33 -16.70 1.90
N VAL A 45 2.39 -16.65 0.57
CA VAL A 45 3.48 -15.99 -0.14
C VAL A 45 3.11 -14.52 -0.29
N PHE A 46 4.09 -13.63 -0.24
CA PHE A 46 3.88 -12.21 -0.50
C PHE A 46 5.05 -11.66 -1.32
N PRO A 47 4.80 -10.74 -2.27
CA PRO A 47 5.86 -10.15 -3.06
C PRO A 47 6.89 -9.44 -2.18
N THR A 48 8.18 -9.74 -2.38
CA THR A 48 9.25 -8.94 -1.77
C THR A 48 9.33 -7.60 -2.49
N VAL A 49 8.99 -6.53 -1.78
CA VAL A 49 9.10 -5.15 -2.28
C VAL A 49 10.30 -4.52 -1.61
N MET A 50 11.27 -4.08 -2.40
CA MET A 50 12.43 -3.32 -1.92
C MET A 50 12.14 -1.83 -2.10
N MET A 51 12.01 -1.10 -0.99
CA MET A 51 11.93 0.36 -1.02
C MET A 51 13.34 0.95 -0.98
N PRO A 52 13.64 1.97 -1.81
CA PRO A 52 14.86 2.76 -1.68
C PRO A 52 15.02 3.33 -0.27
N GLY A 53 16.24 3.24 0.29
CA GLY A 53 16.51 3.61 1.68
C GLY A 53 16.46 5.12 1.97
N ASP A 54 16.40 5.94 0.93
CA ASP A 54 16.24 7.39 0.98
C ASP A 54 14.77 7.84 1.09
N ILE A 55 13.81 6.90 1.02
CA ILE A 55 12.40 7.22 1.21
C ILE A 55 12.13 7.48 2.69
N GLU A 56 11.74 8.72 3.00
CA GLU A 56 11.20 9.08 4.30
C GLU A 56 9.87 8.35 4.56
N ILE A 57 9.81 7.56 5.63
CA ILE A 57 8.63 6.83 6.10
C ILE A 57 8.05 7.54 7.31
N MET A 58 6.82 8.03 7.19
CA MET A 58 6.08 8.65 8.29
C MET A 58 5.08 7.66 8.89
N PRO A 59 4.81 7.73 10.20
CA PRO A 59 3.72 6.98 10.79
C PRO A 59 2.37 7.49 10.27
N LEU A 60 1.35 6.63 10.30
CA LEU A 60 -0.03 7.03 10.04
C LEU A 60 -0.45 8.19 10.94
N ASP A 61 -0.96 9.27 10.34
CA ASP A 61 -1.38 10.46 11.05
C ASP A 61 -2.80 10.30 11.61
N TYR A 62 -2.87 9.86 12.87
CA TYR A 62 -4.14 9.73 13.59
C TYR A 62 -4.85 11.07 13.85
N TRP A 63 -4.12 12.19 13.88
CA TRP A 63 -4.73 13.51 14.05
C TRP A 63 -5.43 13.97 12.77
N TRP A 64 -4.82 13.70 11.61
CA TRP A 64 -5.46 13.92 10.32
C TRP A 64 -6.68 13.01 10.13
N LEU A 65 -6.55 11.72 10.44
CA LEU A 65 -7.68 10.77 10.37
C LEU A 65 -8.82 11.12 11.32
N SER A 66 -8.49 11.60 12.53
CA SER A 66 -9.47 12.09 13.51
C SER A 66 -10.34 13.21 12.93
N GLN A 67 -9.72 14.19 12.26
CA GLN A 67 -10.44 15.29 11.62
C GLN A 67 -11.33 14.81 10.47
N ALA A 68 -10.87 13.84 9.67
CA ALA A 68 -11.64 13.30 8.56
C ALA A 68 -12.90 12.53 9.02
N ASN A 69 -12.84 11.87 10.19
CA ASN A 69 -13.91 11.00 10.69
C ASN A 69 -14.72 11.61 11.84
N SER A 70 -14.36 12.81 12.32
CA SER A 70 -14.96 13.45 13.51
C SER A 70 -14.92 12.57 14.77
N LEU A 71 -13.89 11.72 14.89
CA LEU A 71 -13.67 10.82 16.02
C LEU A 71 -12.41 11.22 16.79
N PRO A 72 -12.34 11.04 18.13
CA PRO A 72 -11.13 11.32 18.88
C PRO A 72 -9.91 10.52 18.36
N PRO A 73 -8.68 11.09 18.35
CA PRO A 73 -7.50 10.41 17.80
C PRO A 73 -7.17 9.06 18.46
N ASP A 74 -7.42 8.92 19.75
CA ASP A 74 -7.28 7.68 20.52
C ASP A 74 -8.30 6.62 20.08
N VAL A 75 -9.55 7.02 19.83
CA VAL A 75 -10.58 6.13 19.29
C VAL A 75 -10.21 5.67 17.87
N VAL A 76 -9.77 6.59 17.00
CA VAL A 76 -9.33 6.25 15.64
C VAL A 76 -8.15 5.28 15.66
N ARG A 77 -7.18 5.53 16.56
CA ARG A 77 -6.05 4.62 16.76
C ARG A 77 -6.53 3.22 17.14
N GLY A 78 -7.41 3.11 18.13
CA GLY A 78 -8.00 1.84 18.55
C GLY A 78 -8.69 1.12 17.38
N CYS A 79 -9.49 1.83 16.59
CA CYS A 79 -10.16 1.25 15.42
C CYS A 79 -9.16 0.69 14.39
N VAL A 80 -8.07 1.41 14.10
CA VAL A 80 -7.04 0.95 13.17
C VAL A 80 -6.33 -0.30 13.72
N GLU A 81 -5.88 -0.25 14.96
CA GLU A 81 -5.15 -1.36 15.62
C GLU A 81 -6.03 -2.62 15.72
N GLU A 82 -7.29 -2.49 16.15
CA GLU A 82 -8.22 -3.60 16.26
C GLU A 82 -8.59 -4.20 14.90
N THR A 83 -8.77 -3.37 13.87
CA THR A 83 -9.07 -3.85 12.50
C THR A 83 -7.91 -4.66 11.94
N ILE A 84 -6.67 -4.19 12.13
CA ILE A 84 -5.47 -4.89 11.67
C ILE A 84 -5.27 -6.19 12.46
N LEU A 85 -5.52 -6.17 13.77
CA LEU A 85 -5.46 -7.36 14.60
C LEU A 85 -6.48 -8.41 14.16
N LEU A 86 -7.73 -8.03 13.93
CA LEU A 86 -8.78 -8.91 13.41
C LEU A 86 -8.40 -9.51 12.05
N TYR A 87 -7.87 -8.69 11.15
CA TYR A 87 -7.40 -9.15 9.84
C TYR A 87 -6.27 -10.18 9.97
N SER A 88 -5.29 -9.91 10.85
CA SER A 88 -4.17 -10.83 11.10
C SER A 88 -4.65 -12.20 11.63
N PHE A 89 -5.71 -12.20 12.46
CA PHE A 89 -6.32 -13.44 12.94
C PHE A 89 -7.03 -14.22 11.84
N GLN A 90 -7.71 -13.52 10.93
CA GLN A 90 -8.34 -14.16 9.77
C GLN A 90 -7.28 -14.82 8.88
N LEU A 91 -6.20 -14.09 8.55
CA LEU A 91 -5.09 -14.64 7.74
C LEU A 91 -4.49 -15.89 8.38
N ARG A 92 -4.28 -15.85 9.70
CA ARG A 92 -3.76 -16.99 10.46
C ARG A 92 -4.71 -18.21 10.40
N ASP A 93 -6.01 -17.98 10.39
CA ASP A 93 -7.03 -19.02 10.29
C ASP A 93 -7.28 -19.46 8.83
N ARG A 94 -6.41 -19.05 7.91
CA ARG A 94 -6.49 -19.31 6.46
C ARG A 94 -7.73 -18.71 5.80
N GLN A 95 -8.35 -17.74 6.46
CA GLN A 95 -9.35 -16.87 5.87
C GLN A 95 -8.60 -15.67 5.29
N CYS A 96 -8.65 -15.47 3.97
CA CYS A 96 -8.01 -14.32 3.35
C CYS A 96 -9.05 -13.37 2.76
N PRO A 97 -9.78 -12.62 3.60
CA PRO A 97 -10.70 -11.63 3.09
C PRO A 97 -9.95 -10.52 2.37
N ALA A 98 -10.63 -9.90 1.42
CA ALA A 98 -10.13 -8.68 0.80
C ALA A 98 -10.13 -7.54 1.83
N PHE A 99 -9.01 -6.86 1.97
CA PHE A 99 -8.88 -5.63 2.75
C PHE A 99 -8.81 -4.46 1.78
N ALA A 100 -9.91 -3.70 1.69
CA ALA A 100 -10.00 -2.56 0.78
C ALA A 100 -9.51 -1.27 1.45
N PHE A 101 -8.63 -0.55 0.74
CA PHE A 101 -8.24 0.81 1.04
C PHE A 101 -8.91 1.73 0.02
N GLU A 102 -9.88 2.50 0.48
CA GLU A 102 -10.63 3.40 -0.39
C GLU A 102 -9.68 4.32 -1.18
N ASN A 103 -9.88 4.39 -2.49
CA ASN A 103 -9.06 5.17 -3.44
C ASN A 103 -7.60 4.72 -3.62
N ILE A 104 -7.14 3.69 -2.90
CA ILE A 104 -5.76 3.18 -3.01
C ILE A 104 -5.75 1.83 -3.72
N GLY A 105 -6.48 0.84 -3.19
CA GLY A 105 -6.47 -0.51 -3.75
C GLY A 105 -6.99 -1.56 -2.78
N ILE A 106 -6.75 -2.82 -3.10
CA ILE A 106 -7.23 -3.97 -2.33
C ILE A 106 -6.05 -4.90 -2.03
N LEU A 107 -5.85 -5.22 -0.75
CA LEU A 107 -4.97 -6.29 -0.31
C LEU A 107 -5.79 -7.58 -0.24
N SER A 108 -5.45 -8.57 -1.06
CA SER A 108 -6.20 -9.83 -1.14
C SER A 108 -5.29 -11.01 -1.45
N CYS A 109 -5.79 -12.22 -1.22
CA CYS A 109 -5.09 -13.42 -1.66
C CYS A 109 -5.59 -13.87 -3.03
N GLN A 110 -4.63 -14.10 -3.92
CA GLN A 110 -4.85 -14.81 -5.18
C GLN A 110 -3.87 -15.98 -5.22
N ASP A 111 -4.38 -17.21 -5.33
CA ASP A 111 -3.57 -18.43 -5.39
C ASP A 111 -2.51 -18.54 -4.27
N ASN A 112 -2.93 -18.28 -3.02
CA ASN A 112 -2.07 -18.20 -1.81
C ASN A 112 -1.01 -17.08 -1.80
N VAL A 113 -1.08 -16.14 -2.74
CA VAL A 113 -0.25 -14.95 -2.76
C VAL A 113 -1.05 -13.77 -2.21
N LEU A 114 -0.64 -13.27 -1.03
CA LEU A 114 -1.17 -12.04 -0.46
C LEU A 114 -0.49 -10.84 -1.14
N CYS A 115 -1.24 -10.07 -1.92
CA CYS A 115 -0.70 -8.95 -2.67
C CYS A 115 -1.62 -7.73 -2.67
N MET A 116 -1.00 -6.55 -2.72
CA MET A 116 -1.72 -5.29 -2.88
C MET A 116 -1.97 -5.04 -4.37
N GLN A 117 -3.23 -4.88 -4.75
CA GLN A 117 -3.67 -4.50 -6.07
C GLN A 117 -4.11 -3.03 -6.03
N PHE A 118 -3.28 -2.13 -6.56
CA PHE A 118 -3.61 -0.71 -6.62
C PHE A 118 -4.72 -0.45 -7.65
N HIS A 119 -5.64 0.45 -7.33
CA HIS A 119 -6.65 0.90 -8.29
C HIS A 119 -5.99 1.67 -9.43
N CYS A 120 -6.52 1.53 -10.65
CA CYS A 120 -6.06 2.31 -11.80
C CYS A 120 -6.19 3.82 -11.54
N SER A 121 -7.20 4.26 -10.79
CA SER A 121 -7.37 5.65 -10.38
C SER A 121 -6.25 6.13 -9.43
N CYS A 122 -5.80 5.27 -8.51
CA CYS A 122 -4.67 5.55 -7.63
C CYS A 122 -3.40 5.76 -8.46
N ILE A 123 -3.11 4.83 -9.37
CA ILE A 123 -1.94 4.89 -10.26
C ILE A 123 -2.00 6.13 -11.16
N ALA A 124 -3.14 6.37 -11.82
CA ALA A 124 -3.33 7.51 -12.71
C ALA A 124 -3.13 8.86 -12.00
N GLY A 125 -3.48 8.94 -10.71
CA GLY A 125 -3.30 10.14 -9.89
C GLY A 125 -1.85 10.44 -9.46
N LEU A 126 -0.90 9.53 -9.72
CA LEU A 126 0.50 9.75 -9.35
C LEU A 126 1.28 10.57 -10.38
N GLU A 127 0.82 10.56 -11.62
CA GLU A 127 1.46 11.22 -12.75
C GLU A 127 0.54 12.28 -13.39
N SER A 128 1.16 13.25 -14.06
CA SER A 128 0.42 14.22 -14.85
C SER A 128 -0.14 13.58 -16.13
N ARG A 129 -1.21 14.16 -16.67
CA ARG A 129 -1.74 13.74 -17.98
C ARG A 129 -0.69 13.85 -19.09
N ASP A 130 0.16 14.87 -19.04
CA ASP A 130 1.22 15.06 -20.03
C ASP A 130 2.26 13.94 -19.94
N THR A 131 2.65 13.52 -18.73
CA THR A 131 3.53 12.36 -18.53
C THR A 131 2.95 11.09 -19.16
N TRP A 132 1.66 10.82 -18.94
CA TRP A 132 0.99 9.64 -19.51
C TRP A 132 0.93 9.69 -21.04
N VAL A 133 0.66 10.85 -21.62
CA VAL A 133 0.68 11.02 -23.08
C VAL A 133 2.07 10.74 -23.63
N THR A 134 3.12 11.25 -23.00
CA THR A 134 4.50 10.98 -23.42
C THR A 134 4.84 9.48 -23.35
N LEU A 135 4.46 8.79 -22.27
CA LEU A 135 4.70 7.35 -22.11
C LEU A 135 3.94 6.47 -23.11
N LEU A 136 2.80 6.92 -23.64
CA LEU A 136 2.02 6.17 -24.63
C LEU A 136 2.52 6.38 -26.06
N LEU A 137 3.31 7.43 -26.30
CA LEU A 137 3.84 7.79 -27.61
C LEU A 137 5.26 7.25 -27.87
N THR A 138 5.83 6.51 -26.90
CA THR A 138 7.19 5.95 -26.94
C THR A 138 7.20 4.45 -27.20
#